data_AF-A0A973C3G1-F1
#
_entry.id   AF-A0A973C3G1-F1
#
_cell.length_a   1.000
_cell.length_b   1.000
_cell.length_c   1.000
_cell.angle_alpha   90.00
_cell.angle_beta   90.00
_cell.angle_gamma   90.00
#
_symmetry.space_group_name_H-M   'P 1'
#
loop_
_entity.id
_entity.type
_entity.pdbx_description
1 polymer ?
#
loop_
_entity_poly.entity_id
_entity_poly.type
_entity_poly.pdbx_seq_one_letter_code
_entity_poly.pdbx_strand_id
1 'polypeptide(L)'
;MPIESILDTYNYNFNHPIVRVLAWSIASPPMVNVNSHALISTDWLAQQYTDYLPRLFALDIEPAPLLNFIRPATRLGLYFEQLWHFFLLIIQNNTSSF
;
A
#
# COMPACT_ATOMS: atom_id res chain seq x y z
N MET A 1 15.39 2.47 -12.98
CA MET A 1 15.74 2.08 -11.60
C MET A 1 15.40 0.60 -11.46
N PRO A 2 16.29 -0.28 -10.95
CA PRO A 2 15.93 -1.69 -10.79
C PRO A 2 14.79 -1.81 -9.78
N ILE A 3 13.90 -2.78 -10.02
CA ILE A 3 12.66 -3.01 -9.24
C ILE A 3 12.97 -3.53 -7.83
N GLU A 4 14.20 -4.02 -7.61
CA GLU A 4 14.81 -4.22 -6.30
C GLU A 4 15.21 -2.83 -5.76
N SER A 5 14.52 -2.17 -4.84
CA SER A 5 13.37 -2.49 -4.04
C SER A 5 12.98 -1.11 -3.47
N ILE A 6 11.80 -0.61 -3.83
CA ILE A 6 11.26 0.62 -3.22
C ILE A 6 11.23 0.43 -1.70
N LEU A 7 10.96 -0.79 -1.22
CA LEU A 7 11.00 -1.16 0.19
C LEU A 7 12.42 -1.07 0.80
N ASP A 8 13.47 -1.42 0.08
CA ASP A 8 14.88 -1.37 0.53
C ASP A 8 15.40 0.06 0.52
N THR A 9 14.96 0.86 -0.45
CA THR A 9 15.28 2.29 -0.56
C THR A 9 14.69 3.09 0.59
N TYR A 10 13.54 2.65 1.09
CA TYR A 10 12.78 3.39 2.10
C TYR A 10 12.84 2.81 3.51
N ASN A 11 13.33 1.57 3.71
CA ASN A 11 13.55 0.87 4.99
C ASN A 11 12.69 1.36 6.18
N TYR A 12 11.40 1.57 5.95
CA TYR A 12 10.52 2.11 6.96
C TYR A 12 10.10 0.95 7.86
N ASN A 13 10.70 0.92 9.05
CA ASN A 13 10.36 -0.03 10.09
C ASN A 13 9.07 0.43 10.80
N PHE A 14 7.93 0.17 10.18
CA PHE A 14 6.62 0.31 10.83
C PHE A 14 6.51 -0.72 11.96
N ASN A 15 6.22 -0.25 13.17
CA ASN A 15 6.16 -1.08 14.36
C ASN A 15 4.89 -1.94 14.36
N HIS A 16 3.77 -1.36 13.94
CA HIS A 16 2.48 -2.01 13.97
C HIS A 16 2.35 -3.02 12.82
N PRO A 17 2.11 -4.33 13.09
CA PRO A 17 2.16 -5.37 12.08
C PRO A 17 1.23 -5.13 10.88
N ILE A 18 0.01 -4.66 11.11
CA ILE A 18 -0.95 -4.42 10.01
C ILE A 18 -0.57 -3.23 9.12
N VAL A 19 0.12 -2.23 9.67
CA VAL A 19 0.58 -1.05 8.93
C VAL A 19 1.77 -1.42 8.07
N ARG A 20 2.68 -2.25 8.60
CA ARG A 20 3.78 -2.83 7.82
C ARG A 20 3.27 -3.66 6.64
N VAL A 21 2.23 -4.48 6.87
CA VAL A 21 1.61 -5.30 5.82
C VAL A 21 0.90 -4.43 4.78
N LEU A 22 0.22 -3.34 5.19
CA LEU A 22 -0.35 -2.36 4.26
C LEU A 22 0.75 -1.72 3.39
N ALA A 23 1.82 -1.24 4.02
CA ALA A 23 2.93 -0.60 3.31
C ALA A 23 3.56 -1.55 2.27
N TRP A 24 3.78 -2.81 2.66
CA TRP A 24 4.26 -3.86 1.75
C TRP A 24 3.29 -4.14 0.62
N SER A 25 1.99 -4.18 0.89
CA SER A 25 0.98 -4.48 -0.13
C SER A 25 0.98 -3.46 -1.26
N ILE A 26 1.25 -2.18 -0.95
CA ILE A 26 1.27 -1.08 -1.92
C ILE A 26 2.63 -1.00 -2.63
N ALA A 27 3.75 -1.15 -1.90
CA ALA A 27 5.09 -0.97 -2.47
C ALA A 27 5.72 -2.28 -3.01
N SER A 28 5.05 -3.42 -2.87
CA SER A 28 5.55 -4.68 -3.41
C SER A 28 5.70 -4.61 -4.94
N PRO A 29 6.82 -5.12 -5.49
CA PRO A 29 6.93 -5.35 -6.91
C PRO A 29 5.78 -6.23 -7.43
N PRO A 30 5.37 -6.07 -8.71
CA PRO A 30 4.42 -7.00 -9.32
C PRO A 30 4.98 -8.43 -9.26
N MET A 31 4.32 -9.29 -8.48
CA MET A 31 4.78 -10.66 -8.21
C MET A 31 4.67 -11.58 -9.44
N VAL A 32 3.79 -11.24 -10.38
CA VAL A 32 3.59 -12.02 -11.60
C VAL A 32 4.10 -11.21 -12.79
N ASN A 33 5.28 -11.60 -13.30
CA ASN A 33 5.86 -11.02 -14.50
C ASN A 33 5.29 -11.70 -15.75
N VAL A 34 3.98 -11.55 -15.97
CA VAL A 34 3.31 -12.03 -17.18
C VAL A 34 3.37 -10.94 -18.23
N ASN A 35 4.35 -11.03 -19.12
CA ASN A 35 4.44 -10.29 -20.38
C ASN A 35 4.24 -8.76 -20.24
N SER A 36 5.26 -8.07 -19.73
CA SER A 36 5.63 -6.67 -20.01
C SER A 36 4.60 -5.53 -19.77
N HIS A 37 3.38 -5.85 -19.37
CA HIS A 37 2.33 -4.88 -19.09
C HIS A 37 1.90 -5.03 -17.64
N ALA A 38 2.64 -4.39 -16.74
CA ALA A 38 2.15 -4.19 -15.39
C ALA A 38 0.79 -3.48 -15.49
N LEU A 39 -0.23 -4.03 -14.83
CA LEU A 39 -1.59 -3.47 -14.80
C LEU A 39 -1.61 -2.04 -14.23
N ILE A 40 -0.58 -1.68 -13.45
CA ILE A 40 -0.39 -0.38 -12.83
C ILE A 40 1.01 0.11 -13.22
N SER A 41 1.12 1.38 -13.62
CA SER A 41 2.41 2.02 -13.87
C SER A 41 3.22 2.05 -12.56
N THR A 42 4.46 1.52 -12.62
CA THR A 42 5.38 1.50 -11.49
C THR A 42 5.72 2.90 -10.99
N ASP A 43 5.87 3.87 -11.90
CA ASP A 43 6.21 5.25 -11.55
C ASP A 43 5.05 5.95 -10.84
N TRP A 44 3.82 5.73 -11.33
CA TRP A 44 2.62 6.26 -10.68
C TRP A 44 2.45 5.67 -9.29
N LEU A 45 2.61 4.36 -9.13
CA LEU A 45 2.48 3.70 -7.84
C LEU A 45 3.55 4.16 -6.85
N ALA A 46 4.78 4.37 -7.31
CA ALA A 46 5.86 4.94 -6.49
C ALA A 46 5.49 6.35 -5.99
N GLN A 47 4.96 7.21 -6.86
CA GLN A 47 4.50 8.54 -6.46
C GLN A 47 3.36 8.48 -5.43
N GLN A 48 2.34 7.65 -5.69
CA GLN A 48 1.22 7.48 -4.75
C GLN A 48 1.70 6.95 -3.39
N TYR A 49 2.67 6.05 -3.38
CA TYR A 49 3.26 5.54 -2.15
C TYR A 49 3.98 6.66 -1.39
N THR A 50 4.80 7.47 -2.06
CA THR A 50 5.48 8.63 -1.46
C THR A 50 4.48 9.61 -0.85
N ASP A 51 3.41 9.95 -1.58
CA ASP A 51 2.38 10.88 -1.09
C ASP A 51 1.60 10.29 0.11
N TYR A 52 1.51 8.98 0.20
CA TYR A 52 0.81 8.27 1.28
C TYR A 52 1.67 8.03 2.53
N LEU A 53 3.00 8.19 2.44
CA LEU A 53 3.94 7.92 3.56
C LEU A 53 3.59 8.65 4.86
N PRO A 54 3.26 9.96 4.89
CA PRO A 54 2.89 10.64 6.12
C PRO A 54 1.73 9.98 6.84
N ARG A 55 0.78 9.41 6.07
CA ARG A 55 -0.36 8.70 6.61
C ARG A 55 -0.01 7.32 7.13
N LEU A 56 0.93 6.62 6.50
CA LEU A 56 1.46 5.36 7.03
C LEU A 56 2.13 5.58 8.40
N PHE A 57 2.89 6.67 8.58
CA PHE A 57 3.45 7.01 9.89
C PHE A 57 2.37 7.36 10.92
N ALA A 58 1.35 8.12 10.53
CA ALA A 58 0.22 8.40 11.43
C ALA A 58 -0.52 7.12 11.84
N LEU A 59 -0.72 6.19 10.91
CA LEU A 59 -1.34 4.88 11.18
C LEU A 59 -0.46 3.98 12.05
N ASP A 60 0.87 4.08 11.95
CA ASP A 60 1.78 3.31 12.80
C ASP A 60 1.70 3.74 14.27
N ILE A 61 1.36 5.01 14.52
CA ILE A 61 1.09 5.55 15.85
C ILE A 61 -0.35 5.24 16.28
N GLU A 62 -1.33 5.45 15.40
CA GLU A 62 -2.76 5.24 15.66
C GLU A 62 -3.39 4.29 14.62
N PRO A 63 -3.31 2.97 14.84
CA PRO A 63 -3.74 1.97 13.84
C PRO A 63 -5.25 1.76 13.79
N ALA A 64 -6.02 2.38 14.69
CA ALA A 64 -7.45 2.16 14.85
C ALA A 64 -8.26 2.32 13.54
N PRO A 65 -8.01 3.33 12.68
CA PRO A 65 -8.74 3.46 11.41
C PRO A 65 -8.57 2.24 10.48
N LEU A 66 -7.35 1.69 10.42
CA LEU A 66 -7.05 0.52 9.60
C LEU A 66 -7.63 -0.75 10.25
N LEU A 67 -7.47 -0.92 11.56
CA LEU A 67 -8.01 -2.07 12.29
C LEU A 67 -9.54 -2.16 12.20
N ASN A 68 -10.24 -1.03 12.28
CA ASN A 68 -11.70 -0.97 12.17
C ASN A 68 -12.21 -1.24 10.75
N PHE A 69 -11.37 -0.98 9.74
CA PHE A 69 -11.69 -1.23 8.34
C PHE A 69 -11.57 -2.72 7.99
N ILE A 70 -10.50 -3.37 8.44
CA ILE A 70 -10.20 -4.75 8.08
C ILE A 70 -11.16 -5.74 8.75
N ARG A 71 -11.63 -6.71 7.98
CA ARG A 71 -12.44 -7.84 8.43
C ARG A 71 -11.65 -9.16 8.35
N PRO A 72 -11.95 -10.14 9.22
CA PRO A 72 -11.39 -11.48 9.10
C PRO A 72 -11.65 -12.07 7.71
N ALA A 73 -10.62 -12.64 7.10
CA ALA A 73 -10.70 -13.28 5.78
C ALA A 73 -9.99 -14.64 5.83
N THR A 74 -10.58 -15.63 5.17
CA THR A 74 -10.02 -17.00 5.08
C THR A 74 -9.12 -17.20 3.87
N ARG A 75 -9.18 -16.28 2.89
CA ARG A 75 -8.37 -16.30 1.67
C ARG A 75 -7.41 -15.12 1.69
N LEU A 76 -6.13 -15.39 1.44
CA LEU A 76 -5.10 -14.35 1.39
C LEU A 76 -5.43 -13.23 0.39
N GLY A 77 -6.01 -13.57 -0.77
CA GLY A 77 -6.45 -12.59 -1.77
C GLY A 77 -7.48 -11.59 -1.22
N LEU A 78 -8.50 -12.08 -0.50
CA LEU A 78 -9.52 -11.21 0.11
C LEU A 78 -8.96 -10.31 1.21
N TYR A 79 -7.95 -10.81 1.94
CA TYR A 79 -7.25 -9.98 2.92
C TYR A 79 -6.44 -8.87 2.24
N PHE A 80 -5.71 -9.23 1.17
CA PHE A 80 -4.92 -8.29 0.39
C PHE A 80 -5.77 -7.22 -0.31
N GLU A 81 -6.92 -7.61 -0.88
CA GLU A 81 -7.88 -6.68 -1.50
C GLU A 81 -8.37 -5.62 -0.50
N GLN A 82 -8.64 -5.99 0.76
CA GLN A 82 -9.06 -5.03 1.77
C GLN A 82 -7.98 -3.97 2.06
N LEU A 83 -6.70 -4.34 2.07
CA LEU A 83 -5.60 -3.40 2.26
C LEU A 83 -5.51 -2.41 1.09
N TRP A 84 -5.66 -2.90 -0.15
CA TRP A 84 -5.72 -2.06 -1.33
C TRP A 84 -6.94 -1.14 -1.35
N HIS A 85 -8.11 -1.65 -0.94
CA HIS A 85 -9.32 -0.84 -0.83
C HIS A 85 -9.13 0.31 0.15
N PHE A 86 -8.54 0.04 1.33
CA PHE A 86 -8.24 1.08 2.31
C PHE A 86 -7.33 2.17 1.75
N PHE A 87 -6.28 1.79 1.02
CA PHE A 87 -5.36 2.71 0.35
C PHE A 87 -6.07 3.56 -0.73
N LEU A 88 -6.80 2.91 -1.64
CA LEU A 88 -7.43 3.56 -2.79
C LEU A 88 -8.54 4.53 -2.39
N LEU A 89 -9.33 4.22 -1.35
CA LEU A 89 -10.35 5.13 -0.82
C LEU A 89 -9.77 6.50 -0.46
N ILE A 90 -8.51 6.55 -0.02
CA ILE A 90 -7.86 7.81 0.33
C ILE A 90 -7.36 8.56 -0.88
N ILE A 91 -6.78 7.86 -1.87
CA ILE A 91 -6.33 8.50 -3.11
C ILE A 91 -7.50 9.16 -3.85
N GLN A 92 -8.66 8.49 -3.87
CA GLN A 92 -9.87 9.04 -4.52
C GLN A 92 -10.35 10.36 -3.89
N ASN A 93 -10.18 10.53 -2.58
CA ASN A 93 -10.59 11.77 -1.89
C ASN A 93 -9.66 12.95 -2.20
N ASN A 94 -8.44 12.70 -2.66
CA ASN A 94 -7.50 13.77 -3.04
C ASN A 94 -7.76 14.30 -4.46
N THR A 95 -8.48 13.56 -5.30
CA THR A 95 -8.81 13.92 -6.68
C THR A 95 -10.13 14.66 -6.84
N SER A 96 -10.93 14.82 -5.78
CA SER A 96 -12.23 15.51 -5.81
C SER A 96 -12.13 17.04 -5.80
N SER A 97 -10.94 17.59 -6.03
CA SER A 97 -10.66 19.02 -6.17
C SER A 97 -10.32 19.33 -7.62
N PHE A 98 -11.29 19.17 -8.53
CA PHE A 98 -11.26 19.73 -9.89
C PHE A 98 -12.62 20.36 -10.20
#